data_AF-A0A7S1ZF49-F1
#
_entry.id   AF-A0A7S1ZF49-F1
#
_cell.length_a   1.000
_cell.length_b   1.000
_cell.length_c   1.000
_cell.angle_alpha   90.00
_cell.angle_beta   90.00
_cell.angle_gamma   90.00
#
_symmetry.space_group_name_H-M   'P 1'
#
loop_
_entity.id
_entity.type
_entity.pdbx_description
1 polymer ?
#
loop_
_entity_poly.entity_id
_entity_poly.type
_entity_poly.pdbx_seq_one_letter_code
_entity_poly.pdbx_strand_id
1 'polypeptide(L)'
;DNWMVRSLVGKADNTGTPLTRQDLDVAIEIIRRKCVVGLMNDMEETIHRFNSYFSFRESGEQKNDKTKSPKCKEYITSGSNTNSHPPLEEGSETWKLLEQKNAADVILYREAENIFKEQNSLIPH
;
A
#
# COMPACT_ATOMS: atom_id res chain seq x y z
N ASP A 1 -7.08 -8.75 -12.69
CA ASP A 1 -5.86 -8.03 -13.02
C ASP A 1 -5.04 -7.86 -11.77
N ASN A 2 -3.97 -8.63 -11.70
CA ASN A 2 -2.95 -8.51 -10.67
C ASN A 2 -2.05 -7.31 -10.98
N TRP A 3 -2.65 -6.12 -11.03
CA TRP A 3 -2.01 -4.90 -11.50
C TRP A 3 -0.81 -4.56 -10.62
N MET A 4 -0.90 -4.74 -9.30
CA MET A 4 0.20 -4.39 -8.41
C MET A 4 1.41 -5.28 -8.62
N VAL A 5 1.21 -6.60 -8.70
CA VAL A 5 2.28 -7.55 -9.04
C VAL A 5 2.89 -7.20 -10.39
N ARG A 6 2.06 -6.95 -11.42
CA ARG A 6 2.54 -6.56 -12.76
C ARG A 6 3.37 -5.29 -12.73
N SER A 7 2.93 -4.26 -12.00
CA SER A 7 3.65 -2.99 -11.87
C SER A 7 5.01 -3.18 -11.22
N LEU A 8 5.08 -3.97 -10.14
CA LEU A 8 6.34 -4.23 -9.43
C LEU A 8 7.36 -4.98 -10.31
N VAL A 9 6.90 -5.90 -11.15
CA VAL A 9 7.79 -6.67 -12.04
C VAL A 9 7.97 -6.06 -13.44
N GLY A 10 7.49 -4.83 -13.66
CA GLY A 10 7.66 -4.12 -14.94
C GLY A 10 6.84 -4.69 -16.10
N LYS A 11 5.67 -5.29 -15.81
CA LYS A 11 4.73 -5.90 -16.78
C LYS A 11 3.37 -5.18 -16.83
N ALA A 12 3.26 -3.97 -16.28
CA ALA A 12 1.99 -3.22 -16.25
C ALA A 12 1.41 -2.99 -17.65
N ASP A 13 2.26 -2.62 -18.62
CA ASP A 13 1.84 -2.34 -20.00
C ASP A 13 1.68 -3.62 -20.85
N ASN A 14 2.05 -4.78 -20.33
CA ASN A 14 2.05 -6.06 -21.04
C ASN A 14 1.07 -7.05 -20.40
N THR A 15 -0.21 -6.69 -20.41
CA THR A 15 -1.30 -7.48 -19.85
C THR A 15 -1.53 -8.81 -20.59
N GLY A 16 -1.10 -8.89 -21.86
CA GLY A 16 -1.16 -10.11 -22.68
C GLY A 16 -0.16 -11.20 -22.25
N THR A 17 0.88 -10.84 -21.49
CA THR A 17 1.83 -11.83 -20.95
C THR A 17 1.29 -12.41 -19.63
N PRO A 18 1.21 -13.75 -19.50
CA PRO A 18 0.81 -14.38 -18.25
C PRO A 18 1.77 -14.03 -17.10
N LEU A 19 1.21 -13.83 -15.91
CA LEU A 19 2.01 -13.79 -14.68
C LEU A 19 2.38 -15.20 -14.26
N THR A 20 3.63 -15.37 -13.86
CA THR A 20 4.16 -16.61 -13.31
C THR A 20 4.24 -16.54 -11.79
N ARG A 21 4.42 -17.68 -11.14
CA ARG A 21 4.72 -17.73 -9.70
C ARG A 21 6.00 -16.95 -9.35
N GLN A 22 7.01 -17.03 -10.21
CA GLN A 22 8.27 -16.32 -10.00
C GLN A 22 8.08 -14.79 -10.07
N ASP A 23 7.14 -14.28 -10.86
CA ASP A 23 6.80 -12.85 -10.85
C ASP A 23 6.23 -12.43 -9.49
N LEU A 24 5.36 -13.24 -8.89
CA LEU A 24 4.83 -12.97 -7.55
C LEU A 24 5.95 -13.01 -6.49
N ASP A 25 6.82 -14.01 -6.53
CA ASP A 25 7.95 -14.12 -5.60
C ASP A 25 8.88 -12.89 -5.70
N VAL A 26 9.16 -12.41 -6.92
CA VAL A 26 9.94 -11.19 -7.16
C VAL A 26 9.21 -9.95 -6.64
N ALA A 27 7.90 -9.83 -6.87
CA ALA A 27 7.11 -8.71 -6.36
C ALA A 27 7.14 -8.64 -4.82
N ILE A 28 6.99 -9.78 -4.14
CA ILE A 28 7.10 -9.89 -2.68
C ILE A 28 8.48 -9.44 -2.20
N GLU A 29 9.56 -9.90 -2.85
CA GLU A 29 10.92 -9.50 -2.49
C GLU A 29 11.20 -8.01 -2.75
N ILE A 30 10.59 -7.42 -3.78
CA ILE A 30 10.67 -5.98 -4.02
C ILE A 30 10.03 -5.22 -2.85
N ILE A 31 8.81 -5.57 -2.46
CA ILE A 31 8.14 -4.94 -1.32
C ILE A 31 8.99 -5.09 -0.05
N ARG A 32 9.41 -6.32 0.26
CA ARG A 32 10.16 -6.66 1.48
C ARG A 32 11.47 -5.88 1.62
N ARG A 33 12.20 -5.67 0.52
CA ARG A 33 13.56 -5.12 0.57
C ARG A 33 13.68 -3.66 0.15
N LYS A 34 12.75 -3.17 -0.66
CA LYS A 34 12.89 -1.86 -1.34
C LYS A 34 11.78 -0.87 -0.97
N CYS A 35 10.75 -1.29 -0.24
CA CYS A 35 9.62 -0.45 0.11
C CYS A 35 9.47 -0.32 1.62
N VAL A 36 9.01 0.84 2.08
CA VAL A 36 8.36 0.98 3.39
C VAL A 36 6.88 0.79 3.15
N VAL A 37 6.27 -0.18 3.83
CA VAL A 37 4.86 -0.53 3.62
C VAL A 37 3.97 0.31 4.53
N GLY A 38 2.82 0.73 4.00
CA GLY A 38 1.74 1.38 4.73
C GLY A 38 0.40 0.66 4.48
N LEU A 39 -0.51 0.72 5.44
CA LEU A 39 -1.85 0.13 5.36
C LEU A 39 -2.92 1.21 5.50
N MET A 40 -3.92 1.20 4.61
CA MET A 40 -5.05 2.15 4.68
C MET A 40 -5.93 1.97 5.92
N ASN A 41 -5.96 0.76 6.49
CA ASN A 41 -6.67 0.50 7.75
C ASN A 41 -5.87 0.96 8.98
N ASP A 42 -4.61 1.35 8.79
CA ASP A 42 -3.70 1.80 9.85
C ASP A 42 -2.90 3.03 9.40
N MET A 43 -3.64 4.07 8.98
CA MET A 43 -3.06 5.28 8.38
C MET A 43 -2.24 6.11 9.36
N GLU A 44 -2.58 6.11 10.64
CA GLU A 44 -1.81 6.83 11.65
C GLU A 44 -0.40 6.26 11.79
N GLU A 45 -0.30 4.94 11.96
CA GLU A 45 0.98 4.23 12.03
C GLU A 45 1.75 4.33 10.70
N THR A 46 1.05 4.20 9.57
CA THR A 46 1.64 4.38 8.24
C THR A 46 2.35 5.73 8.10
N ILE A 47 1.70 6.81 8.51
CA ILE A 47 2.26 8.17 8.41
C ILE A 47 3.42 8.34 9.37
N HIS A 48 3.31 7.83 10.60
CA HIS A 48 4.40 7.87 11.57
C HIS A 48 5.65 7.17 11.01
N ARG A 49 5.50 5.96 10.48
CA ARG A 49 6.62 5.20 9.88
C ARG A 49 7.27 5.91 8.70
N PHE A 50 6.47 6.48 7.81
CA PHE A 50 7.01 7.22 6.67
C PHE A 50 7.80 8.44 7.14
N ASN A 51 7.31 9.16 8.15
CA ASN A 51 8.04 10.29 8.72
C ASN A 51 9.35 9.85 9.37
N SER A 52 9.34 8.80 10.18
CA SER A 52 10.54 8.27 10.85
C SER A 52 11.58 7.76 9.85
N TYR A 53 11.17 6.93 8.88
CA TYR A 53 12.09 6.31 7.93
C TYR A 53 12.71 7.32 6.94
N PHE A 54 11.88 8.17 6.33
CA PHE A 54 12.37 9.15 5.35
C PHE A 54 12.87 10.45 5.98
N SER A 55 12.80 10.55 7.32
CA SER A 55 13.07 11.80 8.04
C SER A 55 12.26 12.96 7.46
N PHE A 56 11.01 12.71 7.09
CA PHE A 56 10.11 13.79 6.73
C PHE A 56 9.93 14.63 7.98
N ARG A 57 10.53 15.83 7.97
CA ARG A 57 10.33 16.79 9.04
C ARG A 57 8.84 17.05 9.11
N GLU A 58 8.22 16.75 10.26
CA GLU A 58 6.98 17.42 10.60
C GLU A 58 7.23 18.90 10.33
N SER A 59 6.40 19.50 9.51
CA SER A 59 6.62 20.84 8.96
C SER A 59 6.40 21.92 10.04
N GLY A 60 6.95 21.72 11.25
CA GLY A 60 6.79 22.49 12.47
C GLY A 60 8.12 23.01 13.06
N GLU A 61 9.27 22.77 12.42
CA GLU A 61 10.51 23.48 12.79
C GLU A 61 10.57 24.92 12.25
N GLN A 62 9.47 25.44 11.70
CA GLN A 62 9.16 26.87 11.79
C GLN A 62 8.13 27.05 12.91
N LYS A 63 8.61 27.12 14.16
CA LYS A 63 7.82 27.21 15.40
C LYS A 63 6.86 28.42 15.51
N ASN A 64 6.72 29.24 14.47
CA ASN A 64 5.95 30.49 14.49
C ASN A 64 4.77 30.55 13.52
N ASP A 65 4.49 29.51 12.73
CA ASP A 65 3.37 29.54 11.77
C ASP A 65 2.34 28.43 12.07
N LYS A 66 1.45 28.71 13.04
CA LYS A 66 0.34 27.82 13.46
C LYS A 66 -0.69 27.54 12.36
N THR A 67 -0.52 28.10 11.16
CA THR A 67 -1.46 27.97 10.04
C THR A 67 -1.11 26.83 9.07
N LYS A 68 0.03 26.17 9.26
CA LYS A 68 0.51 25.08 8.39
C LYS A 68 0.55 23.76 9.14
N SER A 69 -0.61 23.23 9.50
CA SER A 69 -0.75 21.77 9.52
C SER A 69 -0.30 21.25 8.16
N PRO A 70 0.48 20.15 8.05
CA PRO A 70 0.88 19.61 6.76
C PRO A 70 -0.39 19.18 6.04
N LYS A 71 -0.89 20.03 5.13
CA LYS A 71 -2.09 19.79 4.30
C LYS A 71 -2.05 18.41 3.62
N CYS A 72 -0.85 17.86 3.42
CA CYS A 72 -0.61 16.51 2.91
C CYS A 72 -1.14 15.40 3.82
N LYS A 73 -1.01 15.50 5.16
CA LYS A 73 -1.53 14.47 6.09
C LYS A 73 -3.05 14.37 5.94
N GLU A 74 -3.71 15.51 6.01
CA GLU A 74 -5.16 15.63 5.87
C GLU A 74 -5.64 15.18 4.47
N TYR A 75 -4.91 15.53 3.41
CA TYR A 75 -5.22 15.08 2.05
C TYR A 75 -5.13 13.56 1.88
N ILE A 76 -4.09 12.93 2.44
CA ILE A 76 -3.92 11.48 2.36
C ILE A 76 -4.99 10.75 3.19
N THR A 77 -5.34 11.28 4.36
CA THR A 77 -6.36 10.65 5.24
C THR A 77 -7.81 10.93 4.83
N SER A 78 -8.08 12.03 4.11
CA SER A 78 -9.45 12.41 3.72
C SER A 78 -10.01 11.62 2.53
N GLY A 79 -9.17 10.79 1.88
CA GLY A 79 -9.59 9.92 0.79
C GLY A 79 -9.91 10.70 -0.49
N SER A 80 -8.92 10.84 -1.38
CA SER A 80 -9.18 11.33 -2.75
C SER A 80 -9.64 10.16 -3.65
N ASN A 81 -10.62 10.40 -4.53
CA ASN A 81 -11.19 9.40 -5.45
C ASN A 81 -12.05 8.29 -4.82
N THR A 82 -12.83 8.62 -3.78
CA THR A 82 -13.92 7.78 -3.25
C THR A 82 -15.10 7.72 -4.24
N ASN A 83 -14.91 7.02 -5.36
CA ASN A 83 -16.02 6.69 -6.24
C ASN A 83 -16.97 5.74 -5.49
N SER A 84 -18.26 6.07 -5.48
CA SER A 84 -19.27 5.19 -4.89
C SER A 84 -19.35 3.90 -5.71
N HIS A 85 -18.98 2.80 -5.08
CA HIS A 85 -19.22 1.46 -5.59
C HIS A 85 -20.23 0.77 -4.67
N PRO A 86 -21.13 -0.06 -5.20
CA PRO A 86 -22.03 -0.84 -4.36
C PRO A 86 -21.20 -1.72 -3.42
N PRO A 87 -21.57 -1.81 -2.13
CA PRO A 87 -20.88 -2.68 -1.20
C PRO A 87 -21.01 -4.12 -1.71
N LEU A 88 -19.87 -4.80 -1.88
CA LEU A 88 -19.83 -6.22 -2.22
C LEU A 88 -19.64 -7.00 -0.93
N GLU A 89 -20.50 -7.99 -0.72
CA GLU A 89 -20.39 -8.88 0.42
C GLU A 89 -19.22 -9.84 0.23
N GLU A 90 -18.33 -9.88 1.21
CA GLU A 90 -17.20 -10.81 1.22
C GLU A 90 -17.71 -12.26 1.17
N GLY A 91 -17.14 -13.07 0.29
CA GLY A 91 -17.55 -14.47 0.08
C GLY A 91 -18.74 -14.68 -0.86
N SER A 92 -19.41 -13.60 -1.32
CA SER A 92 -20.38 -13.66 -2.42
C SER A 92 -19.75 -14.18 -3.71
N GLU A 93 -20.57 -14.61 -4.67
CA GLU A 93 -20.09 -15.12 -5.96
C GLU A 93 -19.28 -14.05 -6.72
N THR A 94 -19.78 -12.82 -6.76
CA THR A 94 -19.10 -11.68 -7.39
C THR A 94 -17.79 -11.34 -6.68
N TRP A 95 -17.74 -11.41 -5.34
CA TRP A 95 -16.50 -11.25 -4.59
C TRP A 95 -15.45 -12.29 -4.96
N LYS A 96 -15.84 -13.57 -5.00
CA LYS A 96 -14.95 -14.67 -5.38
C LYS A 96 -14.42 -14.52 -6.80
N LEU A 97 -15.25 -14.06 -7.75
CA LEU A 97 -14.81 -13.78 -9.12
C LEU A 97 -13.76 -12.65 -9.17
N LEU A 98 -13.95 -11.59 -8.37
CA LEU A 98 -12.96 -10.50 -8.26
C LEU A 98 -11.67 -10.96 -7.57
N GLU A 99 -11.78 -11.74 -6.50
CA GLU A 99 -10.65 -12.33 -5.79
C GLU A 99 -9.84 -13.22 -6.74
N GLN A 100 -10.50 -14.12 -7.48
CA GLN A 100 -9.86 -14.99 -8.48
C GLN A 100 -9.18 -14.18 -9.59
N LYS A 101 -9.85 -13.14 -10.08
CA LYS A 101 -9.30 -12.24 -11.10
C LYS A 101 -8.04 -11.51 -10.61
N ASN A 102 -7.91 -11.29 -9.29
CA ASN A 102 -6.81 -10.55 -8.66
C ASN A 102 -5.99 -11.41 -7.67
N ALA A 103 -5.98 -12.74 -7.87
CA ALA A 103 -5.47 -13.68 -6.87
C ALA A 103 -4.00 -13.42 -6.46
N ALA A 104 -3.15 -12.99 -7.39
CA ALA A 104 -1.75 -12.70 -7.07
C ALA A 104 -1.60 -11.38 -6.28
N ASP A 105 -2.44 -10.38 -6.55
CA ASP A 105 -2.46 -9.14 -5.76
C ASP A 105 -3.02 -9.39 -4.35
N VAL A 106 -4.00 -10.30 -4.20
CA VAL A 106 -4.51 -10.71 -2.89
C VAL A 106 -3.42 -11.40 -2.06
N ILE A 107 -2.63 -12.28 -2.69
CA ILE A 107 -1.48 -12.91 -2.00
C ILE A 107 -0.43 -11.84 -1.64
N LEU A 108 -0.08 -10.96 -2.58
CA LEU A 108 0.87 -9.88 -2.36
C LEU A 108 0.41 -8.96 -1.21
N TYR A 109 -0.88 -8.65 -1.11
CA TYR A 109 -1.45 -7.84 -0.04
C TYR A 109 -1.28 -8.52 1.33
N ARG A 110 -1.59 -9.81 1.45
CA ARG A 110 -1.39 -10.57 2.70
C ARG A 110 0.08 -10.61 3.12
N GLU A 111 0.98 -10.75 2.16
CA GLU A 111 2.42 -10.66 2.43
C GLU A 111 2.83 -9.25 2.84
N ALA A 112 2.26 -8.21 2.23
CA ALA A 112 2.50 -6.83 2.62
C ALA A 112 2.03 -6.53 4.06
N GLU A 113 0.91 -7.12 4.50
CA GLU A 113 0.46 -7.04 5.90
C GLU A 113 1.46 -7.68 6.87
N ASN A 114 2.06 -8.82 6.49
CA ASN A 114 3.10 -9.46 7.28
C ASN A 114 4.39 -8.61 7.31
N ILE A 115 4.83 -8.11 6.16
CA ILE A 115 6.00 -7.22 6.05
C ILE A 115 5.77 -5.93 6.85
N PHE A 116 4.56 -5.37 6.85
CA PHE A 116 4.22 -4.22 7.67
C PHE A 116 4.43 -4.54 9.16
N LYS A 117 4.01 -5.71 9.65
CA LYS A 117 4.26 -6.09 11.04
C LYS A 117 5.76 -6.29 11.33
N GLU A 118 6.49 -6.93 10.42
CA GLU A 118 7.94 -7.16 10.55
C GLU A 118 8.73 -5.84 10.60
N GLN A 119 8.39 -4.88 9.73
CA GLN A 119 9.03 -3.56 9.66
C GLN A 119 8.85 -2.74 10.95
N ASN A 120 7.84 -3.02 11.77
CA ASN A 120 7.65 -2.37 13.07
C ASN A 120 8.87 -2.51 13.99
N SER A 121 9.59 -3.64 13.89
CA SER A 121 10.78 -3.88 14.70
C SER A 121 12.04 -3.18 14.18
N LEU A 122 12.00 -2.66 12.95
CA LEU A 122 13.16 -2.12 12.22
C LEU A 122 13.12 -0.59 12.09
N ILE A 123 11.93 0.02 12.18
CA ILE A 123 11.75 1.46 12.05
C ILE A 123 11.69 2.06 13.46
N PRO A 124 12.57 3.02 13.81
CA PRO A 124 12.54 3.70 15.12
C PRO A 124 11.22 4.47 15.33
N HIS A 125 10.68 4.36 16.54
CA HIS A 125 9.52 5.13 17.02
C HIS A 125 9.95 6.41 17.73
#